data_AF-A0A8J7TG93-F1
#
_entry.id   AF-A0A8J7TG93-F1
#
_cell.length_a   1.000
_cell.length_b   1.000
_cell.length_c   1.000
_cell.angle_alpha   90.00
_cell.angle_beta   90.00
_cell.angle_gamma   90.00
#
_symmetry.space_group_name_H-M   'P 1'
#
loop_
_entity.id
_entity.type
_entity.pdbx_description
1 polymer ?
#
loop_
_entity_poly.entity_id
_entity_poly.type
_entity_poly.pdbx_seq_one_letter_code
_entity_poly.pdbx_strand_id
1 'polypeptide(L)'
;MCPINDDSKYYEMKPTVNDRAHCLVYVMAADQQSIMNKHVVKLMKEIRKEVSDSDIPQVVLLTKVDEACPLVGNDLQKVYRSKYIKAQIEMASQILGIPVYCIFPMKSYSGEISLNDEIDVLSLTALLQILRFANDNLLNLDQKQHN
;
A
#
# COMPACT_ATOMS: atom_id res chain seq x y z
N MET A 1 -1.00 23.47 3.48
CA MET A 1 0.38 23.46 2.95
C MET A 1 0.33 23.92 1.50
N CYS A 2 1.23 24.81 1.10
CA CYS A 2 1.40 25.13 -0.32
C CYS A 2 2.16 23.97 -1.00
N PRO A 3 1.78 23.56 -2.22
CA PRO A 3 2.54 22.56 -2.97
C PRO A 3 3.99 22.99 -3.17
N ILE A 4 4.91 22.02 -3.12
CA ILE A 4 6.29 22.22 -3.54
C ILE A 4 6.29 22.46 -5.05
N ASN A 5 7.11 23.39 -5.52
CA ASN A 5 7.31 23.71 -6.93
C ASN A 5 8.80 23.75 -7.26
N ASP A 6 9.12 23.93 -8.54
CA ASP A 6 10.51 23.93 -9.03
C ASP A 6 11.38 25.03 -8.40
N ASP A 7 10.77 26.13 -7.93
CA ASP A 7 11.45 27.24 -7.25
C ASP A 7 11.66 27.00 -5.75
N SER A 8 11.15 25.89 -5.21
CA SER A 8 11.27 25.58 -3.79
C SER A 8 12.73 25.23 -3.46
N LYS A 9 13.29 25.91 -2.44
CA LYS A 9 14.70 25.82 -2.05
C LYS A 9 15.27 24.40 -1.88
N TYR A 10 14.43 23.43 -1.54
CA TYR A 10 14.81 22.04 -1.29
C TYR A 10 14.24 21.06 -2.33
N TYR A 11 13.69 21.56 -3.44
CA TYR A 11 13.22 20.72 -4.53
C TYR A 11 14.39 20.26 -5.40
N GLU A 12 14.60 18.95 -5.45
CA GLU A 12 15.59 18.35 -6.33
C GLU A 12 14.92 18.00 -7.66
N MET A 13 15.23 18.77 -8.71
CA MET A 13 14.62 18.60 -10.03
C MET A 13 15.09 17.31 -10.72
N LYS A 14 16.28 16.81 -10.37
CA LYS A 14 16.85 15.58 -10.93
C LYS A 14 17.33 14.66 -9.80
N PRO A 15 16.39 14.01 -9.09
CA PRO A 15 16.75 13.13 -7.99
C PRO A 15 17.62 11.97 -8.48
N THR A 16 18.65 11.64 -7.71
CA THR A 16 19.46 10.43 -7.95
C THR A 16 18.58 9.19 -7.76
N VAL A 17 19.06 8.01 -8.15
CA VAL A 17 18.31 6.76 -7.93
C VAL A 17 17.96 6.60 -6.45
N ASN A 18 18.90 6.91 -5.54
CA ASN A 18 18.69 6.80 -4.10
C ASN A 18 17.64 7.77 -3.52
N ASP A 19 17.37 8.87 -4.22
CA ASP A 19 16.42 9.90 -3.78
C ASP A 19 15.00 9.63 -4.32
N ARG A 20 14.84 8.63 -5.22
CA ARG A 20 13.55 8.31 -5.84
C ARG A 20 12.78 7.32 -4.99
N ALA A 21 11.46 7.46 -5.01
CA ALA A 21 10.59 6.42 -4.48
C ALA A 21 10.63 5.20 -5.41
N HIS A 22 10.90 4.02 -4.85
CA HIS A 22 10.94 2.75 -5.59
C HIS A 22 9.66 1.95 -5.47
N CYS A 23 8.77 2.34 -4.57
CA CYS A 23 7.47 1.69 -4.35
C CYS A 23 6.57 2.66 -3.58
N LEU A 24 5.32 2.84 -4.03
CA LEU A 24 4.32 3.59 -3.29
C LEU A 24 3.40 2.65 -2.53
N VAL A 25 3.22 2.91 -1.23
CA VAL A 25 2.35 2.12 -0.35
C VAL A 25 1.15 2.95 0.08
N TYR A 26 -0.05 2.51 -0.28
CA TYR A 26 -1.31 3.03 0.24
C TYR A 26 -1.68 2.29 1.51
N VAL A 27 -2.12 3.00 2.55
CA VAL A 27 -2.66 2.40 3.77
C VAL A 27 -4.15 2.68 3.82
N MET A 28 -4.96 1.62 3.81
CA MET A 28 -6.42 1.70 3.79
C MET A 28 -7.01 0.85 4.90
N ALA A 29 -7.92 1.42 5.68
CA ALA A 29 -8.63 0.70 6.72
C ALA A 29 -9.82 -0.08 6.15
N ALA A 30 -9.89 -1.38 6.42
CA ALA A 30 -10.92 -2.28 5.89
C ALA A 30 -12.35 -1.95 6.36
N ASP A 31 -12.49 -1.29 7.51
CA ASP A 31 -13.75 -0.86 8.12
C ASP A 31 -14.23 0.52 7.64
N GLN A 32 -13.39 1.29 6.92
CA GLN A 32 -13.69 2.69 6.57
C GLN A 32 -13.80 2.94 5.06
N GLN A 33 -13.60 1.93 4.21
CA GLN A 33 -13.56 2.10 2.75
C GLN A 33 -14.83 2.74 2.17
N SER A 34 -16.01 2.36 2.69
CA SER A 34 -17.30 2.85 2.19
C SER A 34 -17.63 4.30 2.58
N ILE A 35 -16.95 4.84 3.59
CA ILE A 35 -17.18 6.20 4.10
C ILE A 35 -16.05 7.17 3.73
N MET A 36 -15.09 6.73 2.91
CA MET A 36 -14.01 7.59 2.45
C MET A 36 -14.55 8.81 1.69
N ASN A 37 -13.98 9.96 2.01
CA ASN A 37 -14.33 11.22 1.36
C ASN A 37 -14.04 11.15 -0.15
N LYS A 38 -15.02 11.51 -0.98
CA LYS A 38 -14.89 11.50 -2.46
C LYS A 38 -13.70 12.30 -2.96
N HIS A 39 -13.34 13.41 -2.29
CA HIS A 39 -12.18 14.22 -2.64
C HIS A 39 -10.86 13.45 -2.37
N VAL A 40 -10.77 12.73 -1.25
CA VAL A 40 -9.61 11.88 -0.93
C VAL A 40 -9.48 10.75 -1.95
N VAL A 41 -10.58 10.10 -2.32
CA VAL A 41 -10.58 9.06 -3.36
C VAL A 41 -10.11 9.62 -4.71
N LYS A 42 -10.56 10.82 -5.08
CA LYS A 42 -10.12 11.50 -6.31
C LYS A 42 -8.60 11.76 -6.27
N LEU A 43 -8.09 12.30 -5.17
CA LEU A 43 -6.67 12.57 -4.99
C LEU A 43 -5.83 11.30 -5.05
N MET A 44 -6.26 10.21 -4.39
CA MET A 44 -5.55 8.93 -4.45
C MET A 44 -5.49 8.36 -5.87
N LYS A 45 -6.56 8.51 -6.66
CA LYS A 45 -6.58 8.10 -8.08
C LYS A 45 -5.65 8.95 -8.95
N GLU A 46 -5.59 10.26 -8.69
CA GLU A 46 -4.66 11.17 -9.37
C GLU A 46 -3.21 10.78 -9.07
N ILE A 47 -2.86 10.61 -7.78
CA ILE A 47 -1.54 10.12 -7.36
C ILE A 47 -1.21 8.78 -8.02
N ARG A 48 -2.15 7.82 -7.99
CA ARG A 48 -1.94 6.50 -8.59
C ARG A 48 -1.58 6.60 -10.07
N LYS A 49 -2.23 7.51 -10.79
CA LYS A 49 -1.97 7.73 -12.22
C LYS A 49 -0.57 8.29 -12.45
N GLU A 50 -0.20 9.38 -11.78
CA GLU A 50 1.13 10.01 -11.91
C GLU A 50 2.27 9.03 -11.58
N VAL A 51 2.07 8.21 -10.54
CA VAL A 51 3.05 7.20 -10.10
C VAL A 51 3.12 6.04 -11.10
N SER A 52 2.00 5.68 -11.74
CA SER A 52 1.99 4.68 -12.82
C SER A 52 2.73 5.18 -14.06
N ASP A 53 2.55 6.45 -14.42
CA ASP A 53 3.25 7.09 -15.55
C ASP A 53 4.77 7.19 -15.30
N SER A 54 5.19 7.07 -14.03
CA SER A 54 6.60 7.02 -13.60
C SER A 54 7.16 5.60 -13.46
N ASP A 55 6.42 4.55 -13.87
CA ASP A 55 6.76 3.13 -13.71
C ASP A 55 7.04 2.69 -12.25
N ILE A 56 6.57 3.45 -11.26
CA ILE A 56 6.78 3.11 -9.85
C ILE A 56 5.71 2.10 -9.43
N PRO A 57 6.08 0.93 -8.86
CA PRO A 57 5.14 -0.06 -8.40
C PRO A 57 4.33 0.45 -7.22
N GLN A 58 3.10 -0.05 -7.11
CA GLN A 58 2.12 0.44 -6.13
C GLN A 58 1.44 -0.72 -5.44
N VAL A 59 1.32 -0.60 -4.11
CA VAL A 59 0.80 -1.65 -3.23
C VAL A 59 -0.11 -1.05 -2.18
N VAL A 60 -1.05 -1.84 -1.69
CA VAL A 60 -2.02 -1.44 -0.67
C VAL A 60 -1.85 -2.32 0.56
N LEU A 61 -1.66 -1.70 1.72
CA LEU A 61 -1.84 -2.33 3.02
C LEU A 61 -3.29 -2.11 3.45
N LEU A 62 -4.04 -3.20 3.48
CA LEU A 62 -5.43 -3.19 3.95
C LEU A 62 -5.41 -3.51 5.46
N THR A 63 -5.48 -2.48 6.30
CA THR A 63 -5.36 -2.57 7.76
C THR A 63 -6.72 -2.73 8.44
N LYS A 64 -6.73 -2.90 9.77
CA LYS A 64 -7.96 -3.03 10.60
C LYS A 64 -8.87 -4.18 10.17
N VAL A 65 -8.28 -5.26 9.64
CA VAL A 65 -9.02 -6.45 9.19
C VAL A 65 -9.68 -7.21 10.35
N ASP A 66 -9.10 -7.10 11.54
CA ASP A 66 -9.59 -7.64 12.81
C ASP A 66 -10.81 -6.85 13.33
N GLU A 67 -10.78 -5.52 13.22
CA GLU A 67 -11.92 -4.66 13.56
C GLU A 67 -13.06 -4.79 12.53
N ALA A 68 -12.72 -4.90 11.25
CA ALA A 68 -13.71 -4.93 10.17
C ALA A 68 -14.50 -6.26 10.10
N CYS A 69 -13.94 -7.36 10.62
CA CYS A 69 -14.55 -8.68 10.50
C CYS A 69 -14.43 -9.47 11.81
N PRO A 70 -15.53 -9.70 12.55
CA PRO A 70 -15.49 -10.44 13.82
C PRO A 70 -14.87 -11.84 13.71
N LEU A 71 -15.04 -12.51 12.55
CA LEU A 71 -14.41 -13.81 12.30
C LEU A 71 -12.88 -13.74 12.33
N VAL A 72 -12.31 -12.65 11.83
CA VAL A 72 -10.86 -12.40 11.76
C VAL A 72 -10.37 -11.78 13.07
N GLY A 73 -11.16 -10.91 13.71
CA GLY A 73 -10.86 -10.40 15.04
C GLY A 73 -10.75 -11.50 16.10
N ASN A 74 -11.53 -12.58 15.97
CA ASN A 74 -11.44 -13.75 16.85
C ASN A 74 -10.30 -14.72 16.48
N ASP A 75 -9.86 -14.75 15.22
CA ASP A 75 -8.84 -15.66 14.71
C ASP A 75 -8.22 -15.06 13.43
N LEU A 76 -7.05 -14.45 13.58
CA LEU A 76 -6.40 -13.70 12.51
C LEU A 76 -5.96 -14.61 11.35
N GLN A 77 -5.77 -15.92 11.60
CA GLN A 77 -5.45 -16.89 10.56
C GLN A 77 -6.57 -17.05 9.53
N LYS A 78 -7.79 -16.62 9.86
CA LYS A 78 -8.93 -16.62 8.93
C LYS A 78 -8.92 -15.44 7.96
N VAL A 79 -7.95 -14.53 8.01
CA VAL A 79 -7.91 -13.31 7.17
C VAL A 79 -8.08 -13.62 5.68
N TYR A 80 -7.34 -14.59 5.13
CA TYR A 80 -7.44 -14.99 3.72
C TYR A 80 -8.59 -15.96 3.40
N ARG A 81 -9.27 -16.49 4.43
CA ARG A 81 -10.44 -17.38 4.30
C ARG A 81 -11.77 -16.63 4.42
N SER A 82 -11.75 -15.43 5.00
CA SER A 82 -12.92 -14.60 5.21
C SER A 82 -13.44 -14.04 3.88
N LYS A 83 -14.68 -14.40 3.53
CA LYS A 83 -15.37 -13.82 2.36
C LYS A 83 -15.52 -12.30 2.47
N TYR A 84 -15.69 -11.80 3.70
CA TYR A 84 -15.81 -10.37 3.94
C TYR A 84 -14.49 -9.64 3.65
N ILE A 85 -13.36 -10.14 4.16
CA ILE A 85 -12.05 -9.54 3.86
C ILE A 85 -11.73 -9.62 2.37
N LYS A 86 -12.08 -10.73 1.70
CA LYS A 86 -11.96 -10.81 0.24
C LYS A 86 -12.74 -9.70 -0.47
N ALA A 87 -13.98 -9.43 -0.07
CA ALA A 87 -14.76 -8.32 -0.63
C ALA A 87 -14.14 -6.95 -0.33
N GLN A 88 -13.51 -6.77 0.84
CA GLN A 88 -12.78 -5.55 1.17
C GLN A 88 -11.53 -5.35 0.29
N ILE A 89 -10.82 -6.43 -0.07
CA ILE A 89 -9.71 -6.39 -1.02
C ILE A 89 -10.22 -5.99 -2.42
N GLU A 90 -11.31 -6.59 -2.87
CA GLU A 90 -11.93 -6.26 -4.16
C GLU A 90 -12.41 -4.80 -4.19
N MET A 91 -12.98 -4.30 -3.08
CA MET A 91 -13.37 -2.91 -2.95
C MET A 91 -12.17 -1.95 -3.03
N ALA A 92 -11.08 -2.23 -2.30
CA ALA A 92 -9.86 -1.43 -2.37
C ALA A 92 -9.29 -1.39 -3.80
N SER A 93 -9.31 -2.54 -4.48
CA SER A 93 -8.91 -2.66 -5.89
C SER A 93 -9.76 -1.78 -6.80
N GLN A 94 -11.09 -1.79 -6.64
CA GLN A 94 -12.00 -0.94 -7.42
C GLN A 94 -11.81 0.55 -7.13
N ILE A 95 -11.56 0.91 -5.87
CA ILE A 95 -11.40 2.31 -5.46
C ILE A 95 -10.11 2.88 -6.03
N LEU A 96 -8.98 2.19 -5.91
CA LEU A 96 -7.69 2.72 -6.36
C LEU A 96 -7.36 2.38 -7.82
N GLY A 97 -7.95 1.31 -8.36
CA GLY A 97 -7.56 0.71 -9.64
C GLY A 97 -6.23 -0.05 -9.57
N ILE A 98 -5.88 -0.55 -8.38
CA ILE A 98 -4.70 -1.39 -8.14
C ILE A 98 -5.12 -2.86 -8.20
N PRO A 99 -4.36 -3.76 -8.85
CA PRO A 99 -4.69 -5.17 -8.93
C PRO A 99 -4.79 -5.84 -7.55
N VAL A 100 -5.69 -6.80 -7.39
CA VAL A 100 -5.92 -7.51 -6.11
C VAL A 100 -4.68 -8.20 -5.56
N TYR A 101 -3.75 -8.63 -6.41
CA TYR A 101 -2.50 -9.27 -5.97
C TYR A 101 -1.48 -8.29 -5.36
N CYS A 102 -1.73 -6.97 -5.49
CA CYS A 102 -0.96 -5.91 -4.85
C CYS A 102 -1.62 -5.40 -3.56
N ILE A 103 -2.60 -6.13 -3.00
CA ILE A 103 -3.35 -5.70 -1.81
C ILE A 103 -3.15 -6.73 -0.71
N PHE A 104 -2.53 -6.29 0.39
CA PHE A 104 -2.13 -7.15 1.49
C PHE A 104 -2.97 -6.84 2.73
N PRO A 105 -3.91 -7.73 3.12
CA PRO A 105 -4.64 -7.60 4.37
C PRO A 105 -3.70 -7.88 5.55
N MET A 106 -3.70 -6.97 6.52
CA MET A 106 -2.91 -7.10 7.74
C MET A 106 -3.60 -6.46 8.94
N LYS A 107 -3.19 -6.88 10.13
CA LYS A 107 -3.43 -6.16 11.38
C LYS A 107 -2.17 -5.38 11.72
N SER A 108 -2.32 -4.13 12.17
CA SER A 108 -1.20 -3.35 12.69
C SER A 108 -1.09 -3.56 14.20
N TYR A 109 0.12 -3.45 14.75
CA TYR A 109 0.32 -3.30 16.19
C TYR A 109 -0.28 -1.97 16.65
N SER A 110 -1.36 -2.02 17.42
CA SER A 110 -2.04 -0.81 17.92
C SER A 110 -2.39 -0.86 19.40
N GLY A 111 -2.48 -2.05 19.98
CA GLY A 111 -2.76 -2.24 21.41
C GLY A 111 -1.97 -3.36 22.08
N GLU A 112 -1.21 -4.13 21.30
CA GLU A 112 -0.40 -5.24 21.77
C GLU A 112 0.91 -4.73 22.39
N ILE A 113 1.24 -5.25 23.58
CA ILE A 113 2.44 -4.87 24.33
C ILE A 113 3.61 -5.85 24.05
N SER A 114 3.29 -7.06 23.60
CA SER A 114 4.24 -8.11 23.23
C SER A 114 4.07 -8.48 21.76
N LEU A 115 5.11 -9.11 21.19
CA LEU A 115 5.04 -9.71 19.86
C LEU A 115 3.93 -10.75 19.77
N ASN A 116 3.35 -10.85 18.58
CA ASN A 116 2.30 -11.80 18.24
C ASN A 116 2.60 -12.39 16.87
N ASP A 117 2.81 -13.71 16.83
CA ASP A 117 3.22 -14.42 15.62
C ASP A 117 2.24 -14.24 14.44
N GLU A 118 0.93 -14.15 14.69
CA GLU A 118 -0.06 -13.99 13.63
C GLU A 118 0.01 -12.58 13.02
N ILE A 119 0.20 -11.55 13.86
CA ILE A 119 0.40 -10.15 13.41
C ILE A 119 1.74 -10.03 12.67
N ASP A 120 2.80 -10.64 13.22
CA ASP A 120 4.14 -10.63 12.64
C ASP A 120 4.16 -11.30 11.27
N VAL A 121 3.54 -12.47 11.12
CA VAL A 121 3.47 -13.17 9.85
C VAL A 121 2.82 -12.29 8.78
N LEU A 122 1.70 -11.62 9.09
CA LEU A 122 1.05 -10.73 8.11
C LEU A 122 1.89 -9.49 7.80
N SER A 123 2.45 -8.84 8.83
CA SER A 123 3.24 -7.62 8.69
C SER A 123 4.54 -7.87 7.91
N LEU A 124 5.27 -8.93 8.27
CA LEU A 124 6.52 -9.31 7.61
C LEU A 124 6.26 -9.81 6.19
N THR A 125 5.15 -10.52 5.95
CA THR A 125 4.77 -10.91 4.58
C THR A 125 4.50 -9.66 3.73
N ALA A 126 3.74 -8.69 4.23
CA ALA A 126 3.46 -7.47 3.50
C ALA A 126 4.74 -6.66 3.21
N LEU A 127 5.62 -6.52 4.22
CA LEU A 127 6.92 -5.87 4.05
C LEU A 127 7.79 -6.58 3.01
N LEU A 128 7.86 -7.91 3.05
CA LEU A 128 8.61 -8.70 2.08
C LEU A 128 8.11 -8.47 0.65
N GLN A 129 6.80 -8.37 0.45
CA GLN A 129 6.24 -8.08 -0.88
C GLN A 129 6.56 -6.65 -1.33
N ILE A 130 6.46 -5.66 -0.44
CA ILE A 130 6.86 -4.27 -0.74
C ILE A 130 8.33 -4.22 -1.18
N LEU A 131 9.22 -4.92 -0.45
CA LEU A 131 10.64 -4.99 -0.79
C LEU A 131 10.88 -5.67 -2.14
N ARG A 132 10.13 -6.72 -2.46
CA ARG A 132 10.20 -7.37 -3.78
C ARG A 132 9.80 -6.41 -4.90
N PHE A 133 8.67 -5.71 -4.77
CA PHE A 133 8.25 -4.70 -5.75
C PHE A 133 9.30 -3.59 -5.93
N ALA A 134 9.86 -3.07 -4.83
CA ALA A 134 10.90 -2.05 -4.88
C ALA A 134 12.18 -2.56 -5.55
N ASN A 135 12.61 -3.77 -5.21
CA ASN A 135 13.81 -4.38 -5.78
C ASN A 135 13.65 -4.68 -7.28
N ASP A 136 12.49 -5.18 -7.70
CA ASP A 136 12.19 -5.42 -9.11
C ASP A 136 12.20 -4.10 -9.91
N ASN A 137 11.70 -3.00 -9.33
CA ASN A 137 11.79 -1.68 -9.95
C ASN A 137 13.25 -1.23 -10.11
N LEU A 138 14.09 -1.39 -9.08
CA LEU A 138 15.52 -1.07 -9.14
C LEU A 138 16.24 -1.86 -10.25
N LEU A 139 16.02 -3.17 -10.31
CA LEU A 139 16.62 -4.02 -11.36
C LEU A 139 16.19 -3.59 -12.77
N ASN A 140 14.93 -3.18 -12.95
CA ASN A 140 14.44 -2.67 -14.22
C ASN A 140 15.06 -1.31 -14.60
N LEU A 141 15.33 -0.44 -13.62
CA LEU A 141 16.02 0.82 -13.85
C LEU A 141 17.47 0.61 -14.29
N ASP A 142 18.19 -0.33 -13.67
CA ASP A 142 19.56 -0.67 -14.05
C ASP A 142 19.63 -1.22 -15.48
N GLN A 143 18.69 -2.08 -15.87
CA GLN A 143 18.60 -2.59 -17.26
C GLN A 143 18.34 -1.49 -18.29
N LYS A 144 17.50 -0.49 -17.96
CA LYS A 144 17.22 0.66 -18.83
C LYS A 144 18.44 1.60 -18.99
N GLN A 145 19.42 1.56 -18.09
CA GLN A 145 20.66 2.35 -18.23
C GLN A 145 21.69 1.69 -19.15
N HIS A 146 21.54 0.40 -19.44
CA HIS A 146 22.47 -0.39 -20.25
C HIS A 146 21.96 -0.74 -21.67
N ASN A 147 20.74 -0.29 -22.02
CA ASN A 147 20.14 -0.40 -23.35
C ASN A 147 19.92 0.99 -23.96
#